data_AF-A0A9X2YQY9-F1
#
_entry.id   AF-A0A9X2YQY9-F1
#
_cell.length_a   1.000
_cell.length_b   1.000
_cell.length_c   1.000
_cell.angle_alpha   90.00
_cell.angle_beta   90.00
_cell.angle_gamma   90.00
#
_symmetry.space_group_name_H-M   'P 1'
#
loop_
_entity.id
_entity.type
_entity.pdbx_description
1 polymer ?
#
loop_
_entity_poly.entity_id
_entity_poly.type
_entity_poly.pdbx_seq_one_letter_code
_entity_poly.pdbx_strand_id
1 'polypeptide(L)' 'MSDPARRPTPPVNEVFGDVLPDTTADERDQGSSDAHAQHDDWLRENRPPHHD' A
#
# COMPACT_ATOMS: atom_id res chain seq x y z
N MET A 1 5.96 -18.95 32.60
CA MET A 1 6.64 -18.55 31.35
C MET A 1 5.60 -17.83 30.51
N SER A 2 5.74 -16.53 30.32
CA SER A 2 4.69 -15.66 29.77
C SER A 2 4.22 -16.09 28.38
N ASP A 3 2.90 -16.17 28.21
CA ASP A 3 2.26 -16.12 26.89
C ASP A 3 2.48 -14.70 26.35
N PRO A 4 3.16 -14.48 25.23
CA PRO A 4 3.27 -13.14 24.66
C PRO A 4 1.89 -12.79 24.14
N ALA A 5 1.08 -12.16 25.00
CA ALA A 5 -0.19 -11.57 24.64
C ALA A 5 0.00 -10.80 23.34
N ARG A 6 -0.43 -11.42 22.24
CA ARG A 6 -0.36 -10.86 20.89
C ARG A 6 -1.14 -9.56 20.98
N ARG A 7 -0.43 -8.43 20.90
CA ARG A 7 -1.09 -7.12 20.88
C ARG A 7 -2.24 -7.22 19.88
N PRO A 8 -3.47 -6.82 20.25
CA PRO A 8 -4.59 -6.88 19.33
C PRO A 8 -4.18 -6.09 18.09
N THR A 9 -3.97 -6.81 16.99
CA THR A 9 -3.74 -6.18 15.69
C THR A 9 -5.00 -5.40 15.38
N PRO A 10 -4.93 -4.11 15.03
CA PRO A 10 -6.10 -3.39 14.54
C PRO A 10 -6.73 -4.25 13.43
N PRO A 11 -8.07 -4.37 13.38
CA PRO A 11 -8.72 -5.23 12.41
C PRO A 11 -8.42 -4.65 11.04
N VAL A 12 -7.40 -5.22 10.38
CA VAL A 12 -6.86 -4.75 9.10
C VAL A 12 -7.98 -4.61 8.07
N ASN A 13 -9.02 -5.43 8.20
CA ASN A 13 -10.21 -5.42 7.38
C ASN A 13 -11.10 -4.18 7.58
N GLU A 14 -11.05 -3.50 8.73
CA GLU A 14 -11.71 -2.20 8.93
C GLU A 14 -11.06 -1.12 8.03
N VAL A 15 -9.75 -1.27 7.76
CA VAL A 15 -8.97 -0.33 6.94
C VAL A 15 -9.00 -0.72 5.46
N PHE A 16 -8.88 -2.02 5.16
CA PHE A 16 -8.68 -2.53 3.80
C PHE A 16 -9.90 -3.23 3.19
N GLY A 17 -10.94 -3.49 3.97
CA GLY A 17 -12.11 -4.29 3.58
C GLY A 17 -11.89 -5.81 3.71
N ASP A 18 -12.98 -6.56 3.60
CA ASP A 18 -12.98 -8.03 3.74
C ASP A 18 -12.81 -8.80 2.42
N VAL A 19 -12.91 -8.11 1.27
CA VAL A 19 -12.96 -8.73 -0.05
C VAL A 19 -11.79 -8.25 -0.90
N LEU A 20 -10.94 -9.19 -1.31
CA LEU A 20 -9.90 -8.94 -2.30
C LEU A 20 -10.48 -9.05 -3.73
N PRO A 21 -9.98 -8.27 -4.70
CA PRO A 21 -10.36 -8.42 -6.10
C PRO A 21 -10.00 -9.82 -6.64
N ASP A 22 -10.79 -10.32 -7.59
CA ASP A 22 -10.52 -11.59 -8.28
C ASP A 22 -9.26 -11.55 -9.16
N THR A 23 -8.77 -10.35 -9.48
CA THR A 23 -7.58 -10.13 -10.30
C THR A 23 -6.46 -9.47 -9.50
N THR A 24 -5.23 -9.89 -9.78
CA THR A 24 -4.05 -9.30 -9.15
C THR A 24 -3.74 -7.93 -9.75
N ALA A 25 -2.88 -7.15 -9.07
CA ALA A 25 -2.53 -5.81 -9.54
C ALA A 25 -1.79 -5.79 -10.88
N ASP A 26 -1.06 -6.86 -11.22
CA ASP A 26 -0.35 -7.02 -12.49
C ASP A 26 -1.29 -7.36 -13.67
N GLU A 27 -2.42 -8.01 -13.41
CA GLU A 27 -3.44 -8.33 -14.42
C GLU A 27 -4.37 -7.15 -14.71
N ARG A 28 -4.51 -6.23 -13.76
CA ARG A 28 -5.30 -5.01 -13.92
C ARG A 28 -4.53 -4.02 -14.80
N ASP A 29 -5.15 -3.59 -15.89
CA ASP A 29 -4.63 -2.50 -16.71
C ASP A 29 -4.51 -1.24 -15.85
N GLN A 30 -3.28 -0.80 -15.60
CA GLN A 30 -2.95 0.38 -14.79
C GLN A 30 -3.31 1.61 -15.62
N GLY A 31 -4.60 1.93 -15.64
CA GLY A 31 -5.23 2.77 -16.65
C GLY A 31 -4.56 4.12 -16.88
N SER A 32 -4.55 4.54 -18.15
CA SER A 32 -4.28 5.89 -18.64
C SER A 32 -2.90 6.48 -18.29
N SER A 33 -2.20 6.99 -19.30
CA SER A 33 -0.91 7.68 -19.19
C SER A 33 -0.84 8.73 -18.07
N ASP A 34 -1.97 9.36 -17.74
CA ASP A 34 -2.11 10.37 -16.69
C ASP A 34 -1.91 9.80 -15.27
N ALA A 35 -2.33 8.55 -15.00
CA ALA A 35 -2.14 7.92 -13.69
C ALA A 35 -0.66 7.59 -13.44
N HIS A 36 0.06 7.19 -14.50
CA HIS A 36 1.50 6.96 -14.45
C HIS A 36 2.29 8.25 -14.19
N ALA A 37 1.91 9.36 -14.86
CA ALA A 37 2.55 10.66 -14.63
C ALA A 37 2.37 11.14 -13.17
N GLN A 38 1.16 10.99 -12.62
CA GLN A 38 0.88 11.36 -11.23
C GLN A 38 1.65 10.51 -10.21
N HIS A 39 1.85 9.22 -10.48
CA HIS A 39 2.66 8.33 -9.64
C HIS A 39 4.12 8.78 -9.57
N ASP A 40 4.70 9.09 -10.72
CA ASP A 40 6.07 9.55 -10.85
C ASP A 40 6.32 10.87 -10.10
N ASP A 41 5.38 11.81 -10.19
CA ASP A 41 5.46 13.08 -9.47
C ASP A 41 5.42 12.89 -7.96
N TRP A 42 4.52 12.02 -7.46
CA TRP A 42 4.47 11.66 -6.06
C TRP A 42 5.78 11.06 -5.54
N LEU A 43 6.43 10.17 -6.31
CA LEU A 43 7.72 9.57 -5.94
C LEU A 43 8.83 10.62 -5.83
N ARG A 44 8.85 11.62 -6.72
CA ARG A 44 9.86 12.71 -6.70
C ARG A 44 9.69 13.60 -5.48
N GLU A 45 8.45 13.94 -5.13
CA GLU A 45 8.11 14.77 -3.96
C GLU A 45 8.44 14.08 -2.63
N ASN A 46 8.36 12.75 -2.58
CA ASN A 46 8.57 11.95 -1.37
C ASN A 46 9.97 11.32 -1.30
N ARG A 47 10.95 11.85 -2.03
CA ARG A 47 12.34 11.36 -1.96
C ARG A 47 12.89 11.59 -0.55
N PRO A 48 13.30 10.54 0.18
CA PRO A 48 13.89 10.72 1.51
C PRO A 48 15.14 11.63 1.44
N PRO A 49 15.39 12.42 2.50
CA PRO A 49 16.60 13.24 2.56
C PRO A 49 17.83 12.33 2.48
N HIS A 50 18.79 12.69 1.61
CA HIS A 50 20.10 12.04 1.58
C HIS A 50 20.86 12.54 2.81
N HIS A 51 21.22 11.63 3.71
CA HIS A 51 22.14 11.95 4.79
C HIS A 51 23.57 11.93 4.24
N ASP A 52 24.36 12.96 4.56
CA ASP A 52 25.77 13.10 4.22
C ASP A 52 26.65 12.04 4.91
#